data_AF-A0A0S4L559-F1
#
_entry.id   AF-A0A0S4L559-F1
#
_cell.length_a   1.000
_cell.length_b   1.000
_cell.length_c   1.000
_cell.angle_alpha   90.00
_cell.angle_beta   90.00
_cell.angle_gamma   90.00
#
_symmetry.space_group_name_H-M   'P 1'
#
loop_
_entity.id
_entity.type
_entity.pdbx_description
1 polymer ?
#
loop_
_entity_poly.entity_id
_entity_poly.type
_entity_poly.pdbx_seq_one_letter_code
_entity_poly.pdbx_strand_id
1 'polypeptide(L)'
;MKVHHMEVAMKYSLLIGTMLCMWVATCLADMGFDERYERDYNIFNPVNRYAPDNPLNPVNKYDPDSPFNPVNKFDPDNPVNPVNRYNPTNPFNPVNRYHPENPLNPVNQYNSTVPFEPLGAGRRENRR
;
A
#
# COMPACT_ATOMS: atom_id res chain seq x y z
N MET A 1 24.57 -9.92 -70.96
CA MET A 1 23.93 -10.85 -70.01
C MET A 1 24.82 -11.17 -68.80
N LYS A 2 26.07 -11.63 -68.98
CA LYS A 2 27.00 -11.92 -67.86
C LYS A 2 27.28 -10.73 -66.92
N VAL A 3 27.46 -9.53 -67.46
CA VAL A 3 27.73 -8.31 -66.65
C VAL A 3 26.56 -7.98 -65.71
N HIS A 4 25.32 -8.01 -66.22
CA HIS A 4 24.12 -7.79 -65.39
C HIS A 4 23.93 -8.86 -64.32
N HIS A 5 24.25 -10.13 -64.60
CA HIS A 5 24.20 -11.18 -63.58
C HIS A 5 25.25 -10.97 -62.47
N MET A 6 26.44 -10.46 -62.81
CA MET A 6 27.48 -10.14 -61.82
C MET A 6 27.10 -8.94 -60.95
N GLU A 7 26.52 -7.89 -61.53
CA GLU A 7 26.03 -6.74 -60.74
C GLU A 7 24.93 -7.13 -59.76
N VAL A 8 24.01 -7.99 -60.21
CA VAL A 8 22.91 -8.50 -59.39
C VAL A 8 23.46 -9.40 -58.27
N ALA A 9 24.38 -10.31 -58.57
CA ALA A 9 25.03 -11.15 -57.56
C ALA A 9 25.81 -10.34 -56.52
N MET A 10 26.52 -9.29 -56.95
CA MET A 10 27.25 -8.38 -56.07
C MET A 10 26.28 -7.63 -55.13
N LYS A 11 25.15 -7.12 -55.64
CA LYS A 11 24.12 -6.46 -54.82
C LYS A 11 23.53 -7.40 -53.77
N TYR A 12 23.22 -8.65 -54.15
CA TYR A 12 22.73 -9.64 -53.18
C TYR A 12 23.78 -10.02 -52.14
N SER A 13 25.05 -10.15 -52.54
CA SER A 13 26.14 -10.44 -51.60
C SER A 13 26.35 -9.31 -50.57
N LEU A 14 26.23 -8.05 -51.01
CA LEU A 14 26.27 -6.89 -50.14
C LEU A 14 25.09 -6.89 -49.17
N LEU A 15 23.88 -7.15 -49.66
CA LEU A 15 22.67 -7.16 -48.85
C LEU A 15 22.69 -8.28 -47.80
N ILE A 16 23.09 -9.50 -48.19
CA ILE A 16 23.29 -10.63 -47.28
C ILE A 16 24.39 -10.31 -46.25
N GLY A 17 25.51 -9.73 -46.70
CA GLY A 17 26.60 -9.31 -45.81
C GLY A 17 26.14 -8.28 -44.78
N THR A 18 25.34 -7.28 -45.18
CA THR A 18 24.80 -6.29 -44.24
C THR A 18 23.78 -6.88 -43.26
N MET A 19 22.92 -7.81 -43.70
CA MET A 19 22.01 -8.51 -42.79
C MET A 19 22.77 -9.36 -41.77
N LEU A 20 23.78 -10.12 -42.20
CA LEU A 20 24.64 -10.90 -41.30
C LEU A 20 25.39 -10.00 -40.32
N CYS A 21 25.90 -8.87 -40.78
CA CYS A 21 26.60 -7.91 -39.94
C CYS A 21 25.65 -7.29 -38.89
N MET A 22 24.42 -6.92 -39.28
CA MET A 22 23.40 -6.46 -38.34
C MET A 22 23.01 -7.55 -37.32
N TRP A 23 22.88 -8.81 -37.75
CA TRP A 23 22.52 -9.92 -36.87
C TRP A 23 23.61 -10.20 -35.83
N VAL A 24 24.89 -10.24 -36.25
CA VAL A 24 26.03 -10.39 -35.35
C VAL A 24 26.18 -9.18 -34.43
N ALA A 25 25.95 -7.96 -34.95
CA ALA A 25 25.98 -6.74 -34.15
C ALA A 25 24.90 -6.75 -33.05
N THR A 26 23.69 -7.26 -33.31
CA THR A 26 22.67 -7.42 -32.25
C THR A 26 23.07 -8.44 -31.19
N CYS A 27 23.76 -9.52 -31.56
CA CYS A 27 24.29 -10.50 -30.58
C CYS A 27 25.41 -9.92 -29.71
N LEU A 28 26.21 -9.00 -30.24
CA LEU A 28 27.27 -8.29 -29.50
C LEU A 28 26.77 -7.03 -28.78
N ALA A 29 25.57 -6.54 -29.10
CA ALA A 29 24.94 -5.40 -28.44
C ALA A 29 24.33 -5.76 -27.08
N ASP A 30 24.19 -7.06 -26.79
CA ASP A 30 23.90 -7.59 -25.45
C ASP A 30 25.18 -7.56 -24.59
N MET A 31 25.83 -6.40 -24.55
CA MET A 31 26.75 -6.08 -23.47
C MET A 31 25.86 -5.82 -22.26
N GLY A 32 25.40 -6.91 -21.65
CA GLY A 32 24.70 -6.88 -20.38
C GLY A 32 25.47 -5.98 -19.41
N PHE A 33 24.72 -5.29 -18.56
CA PHE A 33 25.29 -4.51 -17.46
C PHE A 33 26.43 -5.30 -16.80
N ASP A 34 27.53 -4.62 -16.41
CA ASP A 34 28.63 -5.28 -15.68
C ASP A 34 28.02 -6.13 -14.56
N GLU A 35 28.38 -7.42 -14.46
CA GLU A 35 27.84 -8.32 -13.43
C GLU A 35 28.01 -7.72 -12.03
N ARG A 36 29.07 -6.91 -11.82
CA ARG A 36 29.25 -6.17 -10.56
C ARG A 36 28.20 -5.08 -10.38
N TYR A 37 27.82 -4.38 -11.45
CA TYR A 37 26.76 -3.39 -11.40
C TYR A 37 25.42 -4.04 -11.07
N GLU A 38 25.11 -5.18 -11.69
CA GLU A 38 23.89 -5.92 -11.41
C GLU A 38 23.88 -6.51 -9.99
N ARG A 39 25.04 -6.95 -9.49
CA ARG A 39 25.17 -7.41 -8.09
C ARG A 39 24.96 -6.28 -7.09
N ASP A 40 25.57 -5.12 -7.30
CA ASP A 40 25.68 -4.05 -6.31
C ASP A 40 24.52 -3.04 -6.36
N TYR A 41 23.94 -2.79 -7.55
CA TYR A 41 22.90 -1.76 -7.74
C TYR A 41 21.51 -2.33 -8.05
N ASN A 42 21.36 -3.66 -8.18
CA ASN A 42 20.04 -4.25 -8.30
C ASN A 42 19.33 -4.22 -6.93
N ILE A 43 18.33 -3.36 -6.82
CA ILE A 43 17.51 -3.18 -5.61
C ILE A 43 16.66 -4.41 -5.25
N PHE A 44 16.43 -5.33 -6.20
CA PHE A 44 15.68 -6.55 -6.00
C PHE A 44 16.56 -7.73 -5.55
N ASN A 45 17.89 -7.59 -5.60
CA ASN A 45 18.81 -8.60 -5.10
C ASN A 45 18.66 -8.75 -3.57
N PRO A 46 18.49 -9.97 -3.04
CA PRO A 46 18.41 -10.20 -1.59
C PRO A 46 19.54 -9.57 -0.78
N VAL A 47 20.76 -9.50 -1.35
CA VAL A 47 21.93 -8.91 -0.70
C VAL A 47 21.75 -7.41 -0.46
N ASN A 48 21.14 -6.70 -1.42
CA ASN A 48 20.96 -5.24 -1.35
C ASN A 48 19.65 -4.83 -0.67
N ARG A 49 18.83 -5.79 -0.24
CA ARG A 49 17.54 -5.52 0.40
C ARG A 49 17.63 -4.58 1.60
N TYR A 50 18.74 -4.66 2.34
CA TYR A 50 18.99 -3.85 3.54
C TYR A 50 19.99 -2.72 3.32
N ALA A 51 20.37 -2.44 2.07
CA ALA A 51 21.23 -1.31 1.76
C ALA A 51 20.54 -0.01 2.21
N PRO A 52 21.28 0.96 2.79
CA PRO A 52 20.69 2.19 3.33
C PRO A 52 19.95 3.04 2.29
N ASP A 53 20.41 2.99 1.05
CA ASP A 53 19.89 3.72 -0.10
C ASP A 53 18.85 2.94 -0.91
N ASN A 54 18.56 1.68 -0.55
CA ASN A 54 17.51 0.91 -1.19
C ASN A 54 16.13 1.44 -0.77
N PRO A 55 15.30 1.96 -1.70
CA PRO A 55 13.96 2.46 -1.37
C PRO A 55 13.03 1.37 -0.82
N LEU A 56 13.30 0.09 -1.15
CA LEU A 56 12.55 -1.07 -0.69
C LEU A 56 13.07 -1.65 0.64
N ASN A 57 14.03 -0.98 1.29
CA ASN A 57 14.54 -1.42 2.58
C ASN A 57 13.39 -1.49 3.61
N PRO A 58 13.13 -2.66 4.23
CA PRO A 58 12.05 -2.82 5.20
C PRO A 58 12.13 -1.84 6.38
N VAL A 59 13.33 -1.34 6.70
CA VAL A 59 13.56 -0.37 7.78
C VAL A 59 12.93 0.99 7.46
N ASN A 60 12.80 1.36 6.18
CA ASN A 60 12.22 2.65 5.75
C ASN A 60 10.78 2.85 6.25
N LYS A 61 10.05 1.76 6.53
CA LYS A 61 8.72 1.83 7.14
C LYS A 61 8.76 2.46 8.54
N TYR A 62 9.85 2.30 9.28
CA TYR A 62 9.99 2.80 10.65
C TYR A 62 10.63 4.20 10.72
N ASP A 63 10.91 4.81 9.57
CA ASP A 63 11.34 6.22 9.52
C ASP A 63 10.27 7.10 10.20
N PRO A 64 10.65 7.99 11.14
CA PRO A 64 9.73 8.92 11.78
C PRO A 64 8.86 9.72 10.80
N ASP A 65 9.40 10.09 9.64
CA ASP A 65 8.68 10.89 8.63
C ASP A 65 7.85 10.02 7.67
N SER A 66 7.96 8.69 7.78
CA SER A 66 7.17 7.77 6.96
C SER A 66 5.70 7.78 7.41
N PRO A 67 4.74 8.02 6.50
CA PRO A 67 3.31 7.97 6.84
C PRO A 67 2.86 6.58 7.32
N PHE A 68 3.59 5.52 6.93
CA PHE A 68 3.30 4.14 7.29
C PHE A 68 4.02 3.66 8.55
N ASN A 69 4.71 4.57 9.26
CA ASN A 69 5.33 4.26 10.53
C ASN A 69 4.28 3.68 11.49
N PRO A 70 4.52 2.47 12.05
CA PRO A 70 3.57 1.86 12.96
C PRO A 70 3.19 2.76 14.13
N VAL A 71 4.12 3.64 14.54
CA VAL A 71 3.98 4.54 15.69
C VAL A 71 3.00 5.68 15.41
N ASN A 72 2.82 6.11 14.15
CA ASN A 72 1.88 7.19 13.79
C ASN A 72 0.42 6.87 14.17
N LYS A 73 0.09 5.59 14.37
CA LYS A 73 -1.24 5.19 14.90
C LYS A 73 -1.47 5.68 16.32
N PHE A 74 -0.43 5.98 17.07
CA PHE A 74 -0.51 6.47 18.45
C PHE A 74 -0.41 8.00 18.54
N ASP A 75 -0.31 8.70 17.42
CA ASP A 75 -0.37 10.17 17.42
C ASP A 75 -1.74 10.64 17.92
N PRO A 76 -1.79 11.61 18.84
CA PRO A 76 -3.05 12.10 19.41
C PRO A 76 -4.08 12.53 18.34
N ASP A 77 -3.60 13.17 17.27
CA ASP A 77 -4.43 13.68 16.18
C ASP A 77 -4.89 12.59 15.20
N ASN A 78 -4.34 11.37 15.31
CA ASN A 78 -4.74 10.28 14.44
C ASN A 78 -6.11 9.72 14.88
N PRO A 79 -7.15 9.74 14.03
CA PRO A 79 -8.48 9.24 14.40
C PRO A 79 -8.48 7.75 14.81
N VAL A 80 -7.55 6.94 14.32
CA VAL A 80 -7.44 5.51 14.73
C VAL A 80 -6.64 5.30 16.01
N ASN A 81 -6.20 6.38 16.67
CA ASN A 81 -5.49 6.27 17.93
C ASN A 81 -6.32 5.53 18.97
N PRO A 82 -5.79 4.42 19.55
CA PRO A 82 -6.49 3.68 20.59
C PRO A 82 -6.93 4.55 21.77
N VAL A 83 -6.25 5.66 22.07
CA VAL A 83 -6.69 6.56 23.15
C VAL A 83 -7.87 7.45 22.78
N ASN A 84 -8.13 7.69 21.50
CA ASN A 84 -9.26 8.52 21.05
C ASN A 84 -10.62 7.91 21.40
N ARG A 85 -10.70 6.58 21.60
CA ARG A 85 -11.90 5.91 22.14
C ARG A 85 -12.25 6.35 23.57
N TYR A 86 -11.26 6.80 24.35
CA TYR A 86 -11.44 7.23 25.74
C TYR A 86 -11.58 8.74 25.86
N ASN A 87 -11.58 9.48 24.74
CA ASN A 87 -11.85 10.91 24.75
C ASN A 87 -13.28 11.13 25.33
N PRO A 88 -13.46 12.01 26.33
CA PRO A 88 -14.76 12.31 26.91
C PRO A 88 -15.84 12.70 25.90
N THR A 89 -15.46 13.36 24.80
CA THR A 89 -16.40 13.78 23.74
C THR A 89 -16.72 12.67 22.73
N ASN A 90 -16.04 11.53 22.81
CA ASN A 90 -16.32 10.40 21.93
C ASN A 90 -17.63 9.70 22.37
N PRO A 91 -18.66 9.60 21.49
CA PRO A 91 -19.91 8.93 21.83
C PRO A 91 -19.73 7.44 22.15
N PHE A 92 -18.66 6.81 21.66
CA PHE A 92 -18.32 5.41 21.93
C PHE A 92 -17.40 5.21 23.13
N ASN A 93 -17.10 6.28 23.88
CA ASN A 93 -16.35 6.18 25.11
C ASN A 93 -17.10 5.30 26.13
N PRO A 94 -16.47 4.22 26.65
CA PRO A 94 -17.10 3.34 27.64
C PRO A 94 -17.66 4.08 28.86
N VAL A 95 -17.02 5.19 29.26
CA VAL A 95 -17.47 6.02 30.39
C VAL A 95 -18.69 6.85 30.01
N ASN A 96 -18.76 7.33 28.76
CA ASN A 96 -19.88 8.13 28.27
C ASN A 96 -21.20 7.34 28.30
N ARG A 97 -21.18 5.99 28.23
CA ARG A 97 -22.37 5.15 28.45
C ARG A 97 -23.10 5.47 29.76
N TYR A 98 -22.38 5.86 30.80
CA TYR A 98 -22.95 6.13 32.12
C TYR A 98 -23.23 7.61 32.37
N HIS A 99 -22.95 8.50 31.40
CA HIS A 99 -23.29 9.91 31.53
C HIS A 99 -24.82 10.08 31.55
N PRO A 100 -25.38 10.90 32.45
CA PRO A 100 -26.82 11.13 32.55
C PRO A 100 -27.46 11.61 31.24
N GLU A 101 -26.71 12.35 30.43
CA GLU A 101 -27.18 12.91 29.16
C GLU A 101 -27.05 11.94 27.97
N ASN A 102 -26.37 10.80 28.14
CA ASN A 102 -26.24 9.82 27.07
C ASN A 102 -27.57 9.07 26.90
N PRO A 103 -28.22 9.11 25.72
CA PRO A 103 -29.49 8.42 25.49
C PRO A 103 -29.41 6.90 25.72
N LEU A 104 -28.22 6.29 25.59
CA LEU A 104 -27.98 4.86 25.79
C LEU A 104 -27.65 4.49 27.26
N ASN A 105 -27.77 5.43 28.19
CA ASN A 105 -27.52 5.16 29.61
C ASN A 105 -28.52 4.12 30.15
N PRO A 106 -28.06 3.03 30.81
CA PRO A 106 -28.96 2.04 31.40
C PRO A 106 -29.99 2.62 32.39
N VAL A 107 -29.68 3.74 33.05
CA VAL A 107 -30.60 4.42 33.98
C VAL A 107 -31.77 5.10 33.25
N ASN A 108 -31.59 5.45 31.97
CA ASN A 108 -32.66 6.07 31.17
C ASN A 108 -33.83 5.13 30.90
N GLN A 109 -33.67 3.82 31.10
CA GLN A 109 -34.76 2.85 31.08
C GLN A 109 -35.86 3.19 32.10
N TYR A 110 -35.52 3.97 33.13
CA TYR A 110 -36.41 4.39 34.20
C TYR A 110 -36.81 5.88 34.12
N ASN A 111 -36.33 6.60 33.10
CA ASN A 111 -36.64 8.02 32.93
C ASN A 111 -37.67 8.19 31.81
N SER A 112 -38.87 8.67 32.15
CA SER A 112 -39.96 8.89 31.19
C SER A 112 -39.73 10.04 30.21
N THR A 113 -38.67 10.84 30.40
CA THR A 113 -38.37 12.01 29.54
C THR A 113 -37.40 11.71 28.41
N VAL A 114 -36.93 10.46 28.23
CA VAL A 114 -36.03 10.13 27.11
C VAL A 114 -36.79 9.80 25.83
N PRO A 115 -36.24 10.11 24.64
CA PRO A 115 -36.97 9.98 23.37
C PRO A 115 -37.35 8.54 22.99
N PHE A 116 -36.70 7.55 23.61
CA PHE A 116 -36.89 6.13 23.33
C PHE A 116 -37.35 5.41 24.59
N GLU A 117 -38.67 5.38 24.80
CA GLU A 117 -39.29 4.60 25.87
C GLU A 117 -39.04 3.09 25.64
N PRO A 118 -38.76 2.27 26.68
CA PRO A 118 -38.59 0.83 26.51
C PRO A 118 -39.86 0.18 25.95
N LEU A 119 -39.73 -0.63 24.90
CA LEU A 119 -40.81 -1.34 24.19
C LEU A 119 -41.61 -2.37 25.03
N GLY A 120 -41.66 -2.26 26.36
CA GLY A 120 -42.29 -3.23 27.25
C GLY A 120 -43.08 -2.65 28.43
N ALA A 121 -43.11 -1.34 28.64
CA ALA A 121 -43.75 -0.75 29.82
C ALA A 121 -45.30 -0.82 29.79
N GLY A 122 -45.92 -0.93 28.62
CA GLY A 122 -47.38 -0.83 28.47
C GLY A 122 -48.22 -2.11 28.56
N ARG A 123 -47.69 -3.26 29.00
CA ARG A 123 -48.39 -4.55 28.81
C ARG A 123 -48.47 -5.50 30.01
N ARG A 124 -48.52 -4.99 31.25
CA ARG A 124 -48.62 -5.85 32.45
C ARG A 124 -49.66 -5.46 33.52
N GLU A 125 -50.58 -4.53 33.27
CA GLU A 125 -51.55 -4.15 34.33
C GLU A 125 -52.98 -4.67 34.15
N ASN A 126 -53.40 -5.13 32.96
CA ASN A 126 -54.79 -5.60 32.76
C ASN A 126 -54.92 -7.13 32.67
N ARG A 127 -54.44 -7.87 33.67
CA ARG A 127 -54.83 -9.27 33.85
C ARG A 127 -54.76 -9.72 35.31
N ARG A 128 -55.63 -9.20 36.16
CA ARG A 128 -56.20 -9.90 37.32
C ARG A 128 -57.63 -9.42 37.54
#